data_AF-A0A501XR93-F1
#
_entry.id   AF-A0A501XR93-F1
#
_cell.length_a   1.000
_cell.length_b   1.000
_cell.length_c   1.000
_cell.angle_alpha   90.00
_cell.angle_beta   90.00
_cell.angle_gamma   90.00
#
_symmetry.space_group_name_H-M   'P 1'
#
loop_
_entity.id
_entity.type
_entity.pdbx_description
1 polymer ?
#
loop_
_entity_poly.entity_id
_entity_poly.type
_entity_poly.pdbx_seq_one_letter_code
_entity_poly.pdbx_strand_id
1 'polypeptide(L)'
;MDANIVKAKLIEVLQTVQALSGEDCPAIDGGTKPAEALPKFTSKVWPVAAGMLGIALGKSIPCETNIFVDEDSKVPLAINQTVALVLKILEEQDAKEAEEVGAE
;
A
#
# COMPACT_ATOMS: atom_id res chain seq x y z
N MET A 1 5.16 4.50 13.30
CA MET A 1 5.23 3.20 12.58
C MET A 1 6.46 3.22 11.67
N ASP A 2 7.20 2.12 11.51
CA ASP A 2 8.48 2.14 10.77
C ASP A 2 8.33 1.92 9.26
N ALA A 3 8.93 2.79 8.45
CA ALA A 3 8.94 2.69 6.99
C ALA A 3 9.50 1.35 6.48
N ASN A 4 10.52 0.81 7.14
CA ASN A 4 11.10 -0.47 6.77
C ASN A 4 10.12 -1.63 6.98
N ILE A 5 9.32 -1.59 8.04
CA ILE A 5 8.29 -2.62 8.32
C ILE A 5 7.18 -2.52 7.28
N VAL A 6 6.68 -1.31 7.01
CA VAL A 6 5.65 -1.07 5.99
C VAL A 6 6.14 -1.51 4.62
N LYS A 7 7.39 -1.18 4.25
CA LYS A 7 8.02 -1.62 3.00
C LYS A 7 8.08 -3.14 2.91
N ALA A 8 8.59 -3.82 3.95
CA ALA A 8 8.70 -5.27 3.96
C ALA A 8 7.33 -5.94 3.81
N LYS A 9 6.33 -5.48 4.57
CA LYS A 9 4.96 -6.00 4.51
C LYS A 9 4.32 -5.73 3.15
N LEU A 10 4.54 -4.56 2.57
CA LEU A 10 4.04 -4.24 1.24
C LEU A 10 4.63 -5.15 0.17
N ILE A 11 5.94 -5.43 0.23
CA ILE A 11 6.59 -6.38 -0.67
C ILE A 11 5.98 -7.79 -0.51
N GLU A 12 5.85 -8.29 0.71
CA GLU A 12 5.23 -9.60 0.98
C GLU A 12 3.80 -9.68 0.43
N VAL A 13 3.00 -8.63 0.62
CA VAL A 13 1.63 -8.56 0.12
C VAL A 13 1.60 -8.56 -1.40
N LEU A 14 2.41 -7.74 -2.05
CA LEU A 14 2.48 -7.69 -3.52
C LEU A 14 2.93 -9.03 -4.09
N GLN A 15 3.89 -9.69 -3.44
CA GLN A 15 4.33 -11.03 -3.81
C GLN A 15 3.21 -12.06 -3.69
N THR A 16 2.45 -12.01 -2.61
CA THR A 16 1.30 -12.88 -2.38
C THR A 16 0.23 -12.64 -3.44
N VAL A 17 -0.09 -11.39 -3.75
CA VAL A 17 -1.10 -11.02 -4.75
C VAL A 17 -0.72 -11.52 -6.15
N GLN A 18 0.55 -11.46 -6.52
CA GLN A 18 1.05 -12.02 -7.79
C GLN A 18 0.99 -13.55 -7.80
N ALA A 19 1.39 -14.19 -6.69
CA ALA A 19 1.29 -15.64 -6.55
C ALA A 19 -0.17 -16.13 -6.66
N LEU A 20 -1.11 -15.41 -6.04
CA LEU A 20 -2.54 -15.68 -6.15
C LEU A 20 -3.06 -15.44 -7.58
N SER A 21 -2.48 -14.49 -8.31
CA SER A 21 -2.79 -14.22 -9.71
C SER A 21 -2.17 -15.26 -10.67
N GLY A 22 -1.26 -16.11 -10.17
CA GLY A 22 -0.52 -17.09 -10.98
C GLY A 22 0.50 -16.44 -11.93
N GLU A 23 0.96 -15.23 -11.61
CA GLU A 23 1.89 -14.46 -12.45
C GLU A 23 3.31 -14.51 -11.87
N ASP A 24 4.29 -14.26 -12.73
CA ASP A 24 5.70 -14.20 -12.33
C ASP A 24 5.97 -12.91 -11.54
N CYS A 25 6.66 -13.06 -10.41
CA CYS A 25 6.78 -12.01 -9.42
C CYS A 25 8.23 -11.49 -9.39
N PRO A 26 8.53 -10.35 -10.05
CA PRO A 26 9.89 -9.85 -10.13
C PRO A 26 10.38 -9.35 -8.76
N ALA A 27 11.68 -9.15 -8.64
CA ALA A 27 12.26 -8.56 -7.43
C ALA A 27 11.71 -7.14 -7.20
N ILE A 28 10.92 -6.99 -6.13
CA ILE A 28 10.36 -5.71 -5.71
C ILE A 28 11.32 -5.05 -4.73
N ASP A 29 11.82 -3.87 -5.06
CA ASP A 29 12.60 -3.01 -4.18
C ASP A 29 11.91 -1.65 -3.97
N GLY A 30 12.47 -0.79 -3.11
CA GLY A 30 11.96 0.54 -2.79
C GLY A 30 11.80 1.46 -4.01
N GLY A 31 12.63 1.28 -5.05
CA GLY A 31 12.51 1.99 -6.32
C GLY A 31 11.53 1.34 -7.31
N THR A 32 11.07 0.11 -7.04
CA THR A 32 10.18 -0.61 -7.93
C THR A 32 8.79 0.01 -7.90
N LYS A 33 8.17 0.09 -9.07
CA LYS A 33 6.82 0.61 -9.24
C LYS A 33 5.86 -0.55 -9.46
N PRO A 34 4.98 -0.90 -8.50
CA PRO A 34 4.09 -2.04 -8.65
C PRO A 34 3.22 -1.97 -9.91
N ALA A 35 2.70 -0.79 -10.29
CA ALA A 35 1.86 -0.70 -11.49
C ALA A 35 2.61 -0.86 -12.84
N GLU A 36 3.94 -0.69 -12.88
CA GLU A 36 4.73 -0.97 -14.11
C GLU A 36 5.42 -2.33 -14.04
N ALA A 37 5.91 -2.71 -12.87
CA ALA A 37 6.73 -3.90 -12.69
C ALA A 37 5.88 -5.16 -12.51
N LEU A 38 4.71 -5.05 -11.87
CA LEU A 38 3.88 -6.22 -11.60
C LEU A 38 2.89 -6.42 -12.75
N PRO A 39 2.94 -7.57 -13.44
CA PRO A 39 1.98 -7.87 -14.49
C PRO A 39 0.57 -8.00 -13.88
N LYS A 40 -0.43 -7.55 -14.64
CA LYS A 40 -1.85 -7.48 -14.23
C LYS A 40 -2.14 -6.66 -12.97
N PHE A 41 -1.22 -5.81 -12.51
CA PHE A 41 -1.48 -4.88 -11.40
C PHE A 41 -2.38 -3.73 -11.85
N THR A 42 -3.68 -4.04 -11.92
CA THR A 42 -4.73 -3.17 -12.45
C THR A 42 -5.62 -2.61 -11.33
N SER A 43 -6.65 -1.84 -11.70
CA SER A 43 -7.57 -1.21 -10.75
C SER A 43 -8.29 -2.19 -9.80
N LYS A 44 -8.27 -3.49 -10.10
CA LYS A 44 -8.90 -4.54 -9.29
C LYS A 44 -7.94 -5.22 -8.32
N VAL A 45 -6.63 -5.11 -8.57
CA VAL A 45 -5.59 -5.82 -7.81
C VAL A 45 -4.99 -4.92 -6.72
N TRP A 46 -4.84 -3.62 -6.99
CA TRP A 46 -4.36 -2.68 -5.97
C TRP A 46 -5.24 -2.55 -4.72
N PRO A 47 -6.60 -2.59 -4.77
CA PRO A 47 -7.39 -2.46 -3.55
C PRO A 47 -7.26 -3.73 -2.68
N VAL A 48 -7.04 -4.89 -3.30
CA VAL A 48 -6.71 -6.13 -2.59
C VAL A 48 -5.36 -5.99 -1.90
N ALA A 49 -4.34 -5.50 -2.60
CA ALA A 49 -3.02 -5.26 -2.00
C ALA A 49 -3.08 -4.22 -0.87
N ALA A 50 -3.82 -3.12 -1.05
CA ALA A 50 -4.02 -2.09 -0.03
C ALA A 50 -4.73 -2.66 1.21
N GLY A 51 -5.80 -3.44 1.01
CA GLY A 51 -6.52 -4.10 2.11
C GLY A 51 -5.67 -5.12 2.85
N MET A 52 -4.92 -5.96 2.13
CA MET A 52 -4.00 -6.93 2.72
C MET A 52 -2.86 -6.24 3.49
N LEU A 53 -2.34 -5.13 2.98
CA LEU A 53 -1.36 -4.30 3.69
C LEU A 53 -1.97 -3.75 4.99
N GLY A 54 -3.18 -3.19 4.94
CA GLY A 54 -3.87 -2.70 6.12
C GLY A 54 -4.03 -3.79 7.19
N ILE A 55 -4.51 -4.97 6.79
CA ILE A 55 -4.63 -6.13 7.68
C ILE A 55 -3.26 -6.52 8.26
N ALA A 56 -2.22 -6.58 7.44
CA ALA A 56 -0.88 -6.95 7.86
C ALA A 56 -0.24 -5.93 8.82
N LEU A 57 -0.63 -4.66 8.71
CA LEU A 57 -0.22 -3.58 9.61
C LEU A 57 -1.15 -3.41 10.81
N GLY A 58 -2.31 -4.09 10.83
CA GLY A 58 -3.34 -3.91 11.84
C GLY A 58 -3.99 -2.51 11.80
N LYS A 59 -4.07 -1.90 10.62
CA LYS A 59 -4.60 -0.55 10.41
C LYS A 59 -5.56 -0.52 9.23
N SER A 60 -6.44 0.48 9.19
CA SER A 60 -7.31 0.71 8.04
C SER A 60 -6.52 1.46 6.97
N ILE A 61 -6.40 0.89 5.77
CA ILE A 61 -5.79 1.58 4.62
C ILE A 61 -6.92 1.84 3.62
N PRO A 62 -7.09 3.08 3.13
CA PRO A 62 -8.13 3.39 2.17
C PRO A 62 -7.91 2.58 0.90
N CYS A 63 -8.86 1.69 0.61
CA CYS A 63 -8.91 0.90 -0.61
C CYS A 63 -9.76 1.57 -1.71
N GLU A 64 -10.26 2.79 -1.45
CA GLU A 64 -10.97 3.63 -2.42
C GLU A 64 -10.01 4.53 -3.21
N THR A 65 -8.89 4.92 -2.59
CA THR A 65 -7.83 5.72 -3.22
C THR A 65 -6.66 4.83 -3.62
N ASN A 66 -6.20 4.96 -4.85
CA ASN A 66 -5.08 4.17 -5.34
C ASN A 66 -3.75 4.71 -4.78
N ILE A 67 -3.31 4.17 -3.64
CA ILE A 67 -2.03 4.55 -2.99
C ILE A 67 -0.77 4.15 -3.78
N PHE A 68 -0.93 3.45 -4.90
CA PHE A 68 0.15 2.97 -5.76
C PHE A 68 0.34 3.79 -7.03
N VAL A 69 -0.59 4.69 -7.33
CA VAL A 69 -0.57 5.53 -8.53
C VAL A 69 -1.00 6.93 -8.14
N ASP A 70 -0.26 7.92 -8.61
CA ASP A 70 -0.65 9.31 -8.42
C ASP A 70 -1.98 9.58 -9.15
N GLU A 71 -3.00 10.07 -8.43
CA GLU A 71 -4.32 10.28 -9.03
C GLU A 71 -4.34 11.39 -10.09
N ASP A 72 -3.47 12.39 -9.95
CA ASP A 72 -3.38 13.57 -10.80
C ASP A 72 -2.61 13.24 -12.09
N SER A 73 -1.41 12.69 -11.95
CA SER A 73 -0.54 12.35 -13.07
C SER A 73 -0.84 10.98 -13.69
N LYS A 74 -1.64 10.14 -13.03
CA LYS A 74 -1.82 8.71 -13.36
C LYS A 74 -0.49 7.95 -13.45
N VAL A 75 0.53 8.44 -12.75
CA VAL A 75 1.89 7.89 -12.77
C VAL A 75 2.07 6.89 -11.62
N PRO A 76 2.60 5.70 -11.91
CA PRO A 76 2.88 4.71 -10.88
C PRO A 76 3.93 5.21 -9.87
N LEU A 77 3.57 5.09 -8.59
CA LEU A 77 4.44 5.43 -7.47
C LEU A 77 5.39 4.26 -7.18
N ALA A 78 6.61 4.60 -6.77
CA ALA A 78 7.57 3.60 -6.29
C ALA A 78 7.17 3.10 -4.90
N ILE A 79 7.60 1.90 -4.53
CA ILE A 79 7.33 1.33 -3.20
C ILE A 79 7.69 2.30 -2.07
N ASN A 80 8.85 2.96 -2.13
CA ASN A 80 9.24 3.95 -1.11
C ASN A 80 8.25 5.12 -1.02
N GLN A 81 7.68 5.55 -2.15
CA GLN A 81 6.67 6.61 -2.20
C GLN A 81 5.33 6.13 -1.62
N THR A 82 4.88 4.94 -2.02
CA THR A 82 3.68 4.31 -1.45
C THR A 82 3.81 4.10 0.06
N VAL A 83 4.98 3.65 0.53
CA VAL A 83 5.27 3.49 1.97
C VAL A 83 5.17 4.81 2.71
N ALA A 84 5.74 5.89 2.16
CA ALA A 84 5.65 7.22 2.75
C ALA A 84 4.19 7.73 2.79
N LEU A 85 3.42 7.48 1.73
CA LEU A 85 2.00 7.85 1.67
C LEU A 85 1.19 7.07 2.70
N VAL A 86 1.39 5.75 2.78
CA VAL A 86 0.75 4.88 3.77
C VAL A 86 1.09 5.33 5.18
N LEU A 87 2.36 5.57 5.49
CA LEU A 87 2.76 6.07 6.80
C LEU A 87 2.03 7.35 7.17
N LYS A 88 1.97 8.32 6.25
CA LYS A 88 1.28 9.58 6.47
C LYS A 88 -0.22 9.36 6.72
N ILE A 89 -0.88 8.52 5.92
CA ILE A 89 -2.29 8.14 6.10
C ILE A 89 -2.51 7.49 7.48
N LEU A 90 -1.58 6.65 7.93
CA LEU A 90 -1.66 6.00 9.23
C LEU A 90 -1.46 6.99 10.38
N GLU A 91 -0.52 7.93 10.25
CA GLU A 91 -0.30 9.01 11.22
C GLU A 91 -1.51 9.94 11.30
N GLU A 92 -2.12 10.32 10.17
CA GLU A 92 -3.33 11.14 10.13
C GLU A 92 -4.54 10.42 10.74
N GLN A 93 -4.66 9.11 10.53
CA GLN A 93 -5.70 8.30 11.17
C GLN A 93 -5.50 8.19 12.68
N ASP A 94 -4.27 7.94 13.14
CA ASP A 94 -3.94 7.87 14.57
C ASP A 94 -4.27 9.19 15.28
N ALA A 95 -3.98 10.32 14.63
CA ALA A 95 -4.33 11.65 15.13
C ALA A 95 -5.85 11.89 15.20
N LYS A 96 -6.61 11.43 14.20
CA LYS A 96 -8.09 11.53 14.20
C LYS A 96 -8.73 10.64 15.27
N GLU A 97 -8.27 9.39 15.38
CA GLU A 97 -8.83 8.42 16.33
C GLU A 97 -8.60 8.88 17.79
N ALA A 98 -7.49 9.57 18.07
CA ALA A 98 -7.21 10.16 19.38
C ALA A 98 -8.10 11.37 19.72
N GLU A 99 -8.59 12.11 18.72
CA GLU A 99 -9.49 13.26 18.91
C GLU A 99 -10.94 12.81 19.17
N GLU A 100 -11.40 11.72 18.53
CA GLU A 100 -12.76 11.20 18.70
C GLU A 100 -12.96 10.42 20.02
N VAL A 101 -11.91 9.83 20.60
CA VAL A 101 -11.97 9.13 21.91
C VAL A 101 -11.92 10.10 23.10
N GLY A 102 -11.58 11.37 22.88
CA GLY A 102 -11.56 12.42 23.91
C GLY A 102 -12.90 13.08 24.19
N ALA A 103 -13.96 12.71 23.47
CA ALA A 103 -15.30 13.30 23.57
C ALA A 103 -16.30 12.30 24.19
N GLU A 104 -16.02 11.83 25.40
CA GLU A 104 -17.01 11.16 26.28
C GLU A 104 -17.14 11.88 27.62
#